data_AF-A0AAW8UK26-F1
#
_entry.id   AF-A0AAW8UK26-F1
#
_cell.length_a   1.000
_cell.length_b   1.000
_cell.length_c   1.000
_cell.angle_alpha   90.00
_cell.angle_beta   90.00
_cell.angle_gamma   90.00
#
_symmetry.space_group_name_H-M   'P 1'
#
loop_
_entity.id
_entity.type
_entity.pdbx_description
1 polymer ?
#
loop_
_entity_poly.entity_id
_entity_poly.type
_entity_poly.pdbx_seq_one_letter_code
_entity_poly.pdbx_strand_id
1 'polypeptide(L)'
;MDFKQLVLHENNLLTKISEQEKAATFELSKQYVFLQDLLEELRTLLAKDETILGYLPLTPDGNLAFANQGLGAYAYATTEKAKAYRDIFHDTRGNRLLVFTETRMLFLVIIDYLESNTYFSYPYETIKAFTIKPRKLMKHESPEDKEQFHWGYFDFQAGTHIFSEVLTKKDYELFTSYHESIPALKKIPIQNKVYRAAKYQYFLSNWHFSFRLMTAFNLLFLLLFVLMILGFFLHIGPLKGFYYKDLLDIGMVISLFYSKNILP
;
A
#
# COMPACT_ATOMS: atom_id res chain seq x y z
N MET A 1 5.52 45.87 -16.53
CA MET A 1 4.44 45.70 -15.53
C MET A 1 5.11 45.47 -14.18
N ASP A 2 4.85 46.31 -13.19
CA ASP A 2 5.41 46.17 -11.83
C ASP A 2 4.77 44.95 -11.12
N PHE A 3 5.49 44.28 -10.22
CA PHE A 3 5.01 43.15 -9.42
C PHE A 3 3.69 43.50 -8.71
N LYS A 4 3.54 44.71 -8.17
CA LYS A 4 2.28 45.14 -7.55
C LYS A 4 1.12 45.17 -8.56
N GLN A 5 1.40 45.58 -9.80
CA GLN A 5 0.41 45.59 -10.88
C GLN A 5 0.07 44.18 -11.37
N LEU A 6 1.04 43.26 -11.39
CA LEU A 6 0.83 41.82 -11.63
C LEU A 6 -0.10 41.23 -10.57
N VAL A 7 0.22 41.39 -9.29
CA VAL A 7 -0.60 40.85 -8.20
C VAL A 7 -2.03 41.41 -8.23
N LEU A 8 -2.20 42.71 -8.48
CA LEU A 8 -3.53 43.32 -8.60
C LEU A 8 -4.29 42.85 -9.83
N HIS A 9 -3.61 42.64 -10.96
CA HIS A 9 -4.22 42.12 -12.18
C HIS A 9 -4.72 40.67 -11.99
N GLU A 10 -3.86 39.80 -11.46
CA GLU A 10 -4.20 38.40 -11.18
C GLU A 10 -5.33 38.29 -10.14
N ASN A 11 -5.28 39.07 -9.06
CA ASN A 11 -6.35 39.10 -8.07
C ASN A 11 -7.70 39.53 -8.65
N ASN A 12 -7.71 40.46 -9.61
CA ASN A 12 -8.94 40.88 -10.31
C ASN A 12 -9.48 39.84 -11.29
N LEU A 13 -8.65 38.91 -11.77
CA LEU A 13 -9.12 37.75 -12.51
C LEU A 13 -9.73 36.72 -11.56
N LEU A 14 -9.12 36.54 -10.39
CA LEU A 14 -9.63 35.65 -9.34
C LEU A 14 -10.98 36.10 -8.77
N THR A 15 -11.30 37.39 -8.73
CA THR A 15 -12.62 37.87 -8.25
C THR A 15 -13.79 37.48 -9.14
N LYS A 16 -13.55 37.04 -10.39
CA LYS A 16 -14.59 36.62 -11.35
C LYS A 16 -14.97 35.14 -11.24
N ILE A 17 -14.26 34.37 -10.42
CA ILE A 17 -14.42 32.93 -10.26
C ILE A 17 -15.27 32.69 -9.00
N SER A 18 -16.09 31.63 -8.98
CA SER A 18 -16.91 31.32 -7.79
C SER A 18 -16.03 30.98 -6.58
N GLU A 19 -16.55 31.16 -5.37
CA GLU A 19 -15.82 30.80 -4.14
C GLU A 19 -15.43 29.31 -4.10
N GLN A 20 -16.25 28.44 -4.69
CA GLN A 20 -15.94 27.02 -4.83
C GLN A 20 -14.75 26.77 -5.76
N GLU A 21 -14.72 27.44 -6.92
CA GLU A 21 -13.61 27.33 -7.87
C GLU A 21 -12.31 27.93 -7.32
N LYS A 22 -12.40 29.03 -6.54
CA LYS A 22 -11.25 29.57 -5.81
C LYS A 22 -10.69 28.58 -4.80
N ALA A 23 -11.56 27.97 -3.99
CA ALA A 23 -11.15 26.97 -3.02
C ALA A 23 -10.50 25.75 -3.70
N ALA A 24 -11.11 25.23 -4.77
CA ALA A 24 -10.55 24.13 -5.54
C ALA A 24 -9.19 24.48 -6.17
N THR A 25 -9.05 25.68 -6.74
CA THR A 25 -7.79 26.16 -7.33
C THR A 25 -6.71 26.32 -6.25
N PHE A 26 -7.08 26.79 -5.07
CA PHE A 26 -6.17 26.91 -3.93
C PHE A 26 -5.67 25.55 -3.46
N GLU A 27 -6.56 24.55 -3.32
CA GLU A 27 -6.17 23.18 -2.97
C GLU A 27 -5.23 22.56 -4.02
N LEU A 28 -5.55 22.71 -5.31
CA LEU A 28 -4.69 22.25 -6.40
C LEU A 28 -3.32 22.94 -6.38
N SER A 29 -3.28 24.23 -6.08
CA SER A 29 -2.03 24.99 -5.98
C SER A 29 -1.16 24.50 -4.82
N LYS A 30 -1.76 24.21 -3.65
CA LYS A 30 -1.05 23.61 -2.51
C LYS A 30 -0.46 22.25 -2.87
N GLN A 31 -1.22 21.38 -3.52
CA GLN A 31 -0.76 20.07 -3.98
C GLN A 31 0.39 20.19 -4.98
N TYR A 32 0.26 21.12 -5.94
CA TYR A 32 1.29 21.36 -6.95
C TYR A 32 2.61 21.84 -6.32
N VAL A 33 2.55 22.84 -5.45
CA VAL A 33 3.75 23.36 -4.75
C VAL A 33 4.41 22.25 -3.94
N PHE A 34 3.62 21.52 -3.14
CA PHE A 34 4.13 20.38 -2.38
C PHE A 34 4.81 19.33 -3.28
N LEU A 35 4.21 19.01 -4.42
CA LEU A 35 4.79 18.04 -5.36
C LEU A 35 6.11 18.54 -5.93
N GLN A 36 6.23 19.82 -6.30
CA GLN A 36 7.49 20.38 -6.79
C GLN A 36 8.57 20.29 -5.71
N ASP A 37 8.27 20.68 -4.48
CA ASP A 37 9.21 20.60 -3.35
C ASP A 37 9.66 19.17 -3.09
N LEU A 38 8.73 18.21 -3.14
CA LEU A 38 9.02 16.78 -3.01
C LEU A 38 9.93 16.29 -4.14
N LEU A 39 9.68 16.68 -5.38
CA LEU A 39 10.51 16.29 -6.53
C LEU A 39 11.92 16.87 -6.42
N GLU A 40 12.08 18.10 -5.93
CA GLU A 40 13.41 18.68 -5.64
C GLU A 40 14.14 17.89 -4.54
N GLU A 41 13.44 17.50 -3.47
CA GLU A 41 14.02 16.66 -2.41
C GLU A 41 14.46 15.30 -2.98
N LEU A 42 13.63 14.66 -3.82
CA LEU A 42 13.96 13.38 -4.45
C LEU A 42 15.16 13.49 -5.40
N ARG A 43 15.36 14.62 -6.09
CA ARG A 43 16.55 14.84 -6.95
C ARG A 43 17.85 14.76 -6.16
N THR A 44 17.85 15.08 -4.86
CA THR A 44 19.04 14.94 -4.02
C THR A 44 19.46 13.48 -3.78
N LEU A 45 18.55 12.53 -4.01
CA LEU A 45 18.78 11.09 -3.87
C LEU A 45 19.28 10.43 -5.16
N LEU A 46 19.26 11.17 -6.27
CA LEU A 46 19.66 10.67 -7.58
C LEU A 46 21.17 10.78 -7.78
N ALA A 47 21.72 9.94 -8.66
CA ALA A 47 23.09 10.13 -9.12
C ALA A 47 23.21 11.49 -9.85
N LYS A 48 24.43 12.04 -9.96
CA LYS A 48 24.66 13.37 -10.56
C LYS A 48 24.18 13.47 -12.02
N ASP A 49 24.12 12.34 -12.71
CA ASP A 49 23.74 12.17 -14.11
C ASP A 49 22.35 11.54 -14.29
N GLU A 50 21.60 11.36 -13.20
CA GLU A 50 20.26 10.79 -13.20
C GLU A 50 19.22 11.90 -12.95
N THR A 51 18.19 11.96 -13.78
CA THR A 51 17.12 12.95 -13.71
C THR A 51 15.74 12.32 -13.65
N ILE A 52 14.76 13.09 -13.18
CA ILE A 52 13.37 12.65 -13.16
C ILE A 52 12.76 12.93 -14.54
N LEU A 53 12.34 11.86 -15.22
CA LEU A 53 11.70 11.92 -16.54
C LEU A 53 10.17 11.98 -16.45
N GLY A 54 9.61 11.56 -15.32
CA GLY A 54 8.17 11.55 -15.12
C GLY A 54 7.76 11.01 -13.76
N TYR A 55 6.47 11.08 -13.46
CA TYR A 55 5.90 10.51 -12.24
C TYR A 55 4.46 10.09 -12.46
N LEU A 56 4.03 9.08 -11.71
CA LEU A 56 2.70 8.53 -11.72
C LEU A 56 2.14 8.60 -10.28
N PRO A 57 1.18 9.50 -10.01
CA PRO A 57 0.48 9.53 -8.72
C PRO A 57 -0.42 8.30 -8.60
N LEU A 58 -0.44 7.68 -7.43
CA LEU A 58 -1.19 6.46 -7.12
C LEU A 58 -2.06 6.72 -5.87
N THR A 59 -3.28 7.21 -6.05
CA THR A 59 -4.21 7.56 -4.97
C THR A 59 -5.17 6.40 -4.66
N PRO A 60 -5.74 6.31 -3.44
CA PRO A 60 -6.51 5.14 -3.02
C PRO A 60 -7.86 4.97 -3.74
N ASP A 61 -8.39 6.01 -4.39
CA ASP A 61 -9.75 6.02 -4.99
C ASP A 61 -9.98 5.02 -6.14
N GLY A 62 -8.94 4.31 -6.57
CA GLY A 62 -9.05 3.19 -7.52
C GLY A 62 -8.11 2.02 -7.20
N ASN A 63 -7.49 2.01 -6.02
CA ASN A 63 -6.27 1.27 -5.77
C ASN A 63 -6.39 0.27 -4.62
N LEU A 64 -5.87 -0.94 -4.84
CA LEU A 64 -5.79 -1.97 -3.81
C LEU A 64 -4.61 -1.68 -2.89
N ALA A 65 -4.83 -0.70 -2.01
CA ALA A 65 -4.18 -0.50 -0.73
C ALA A 65 -3.53 -1.79 -0.16
N PHE A 66 -4.24 -2.92 -0.17
CA PHE A 66 -3.85 -4.16 0.48
C PHE A 66 -2.52 -4.79 0.03
N ALA A 67 -2.06 -4.59 -1.21
CA ALA A 67 -0.92 -5.35 -1.75
C ALA A 67 0.46 -4.79 -1.36
N ASN A 68 0.56 -3.47 -1.20
CA ASN A 68 1.80 -2.78 -0.80
C ASN A 68 1.81 -2.39 0.69
N GLN A 69 0.74 -2.74 1.43
CA GLN A 69 0.56 -2.44 2.85
C GLN A 69 0.99 -3.64 3.69
N GLY A 70 2.21 -3.60 4.22
CA GLY A 70 2.54 -4.41 5.38
C GLY A 70 1.48 -4.28 6.49
N LEU A 71 1.41 -5.28 7.38
CA LEU A 71 0.47 -5.37 8.50
C LEU A 71 0.40 -4.03 9.26
N GLY A 72 -0.72 -3.28 9.11
CA GLY A 72 -0.93 -2.06 9.90
C GLY A 72 -1.75 -0.93 9.27
N ALA A 73 -2.00 -0.93 7.96
CA ALA A 73 -2.92 -0.03 7.19
C ALA A 73 -2.81 1.51 7.38
N TYR A 74 -2.13 2.03 8.41
CA TYR A 74 -1.99 3.45 8.74
C TYR A 74 -0.52 3.79 8.98
N ALA A 75 -0.05 4.93 8.44
CA ALA A 75 1.24 5.47 8.81
C ALA A 75 1.11 6.40 10.02
N TYR A 76 2.11 6.39 10.89
CA TYR A 76 2.21 7.34 11.99
C TYR A 76 2.99 8.59 11.52
N ALA A 77 2.44 9.78 11.79
CA ALA A 77 3.11 11.05 11.56
C ALA A 77 3.62 11.62 12.89
N THR A 78 4.90 11.43 13.19
CA THR A 78 5.52 11.94 14.43
C THR A 78 6.49 13.09 14.16
N THR A 79 7.08 13.15 12.97
CA THR A 79 7.91 14.27 12.52
C THR A 79 7.09 15.50 12.17
N GLU A 80 7.67 16.69 12.28
CA GLU A 80 6.99 17.94 11.94
C GLU A 80 6.59 18.00 10.46
N LYS A 81 7.43 17.48 9.55
CA LYS A 81 7.11 17.37 8.11
C LYS A 81 5.89 16.47 7.87
N ALA A 82 5.86 15.28 8.46
CA ALA A 82 4.75 14.34 8.28
C ALA A 82 3.45 14.85 8.93
N LYS A 83 3.53 15.49 10.10
CA LYS A 83 2.36 16.13 10.73
C LYS A 83 1.79 17.25 9.87
N ALA A 84 2.64 18.15 9.37
CA ALA A 84 2.21 19.23 8.50
C ALA A 84 1.52 18.69 7.23
N TYR A 85 2.10 17.65 6.62
CA TYR A 85 1.47 16.98 5.47
C TYR A 85 0.10 16.40 5.79
N ARG A 86 -0.01 15.63 6.89
CA ARG A 86 -1.29 15.06 7.35
C ARG A 86 -2.32 16.16 7.61
N ASP A 87 -1.91 17.25 8.24
CA ASP A 87 -2.83 18.32 8.64
C ASP A 87 -3.31 19.13 7.42
N ILE A 88 -2.48 19.28 6.39
CA ILE A 88 -2.82 19.99 5.15
C ILE A 88 -3.66 19.13 4.20
N PHE A 89 -3.28 17.85 4.01
CA PHE A 89 -3.86 16.98 2.98
C PHE A 89 -4.81 15.91 3.51
N HIS A 90 -4.95 15.80 4.84
CA HIS A 90 -5.76 14.78 5.53
C HIS A 90 -5.45 13.34 5.09
N ASP A 91 -4.22 13.10 4.60
CA ASP A 91 -3.77 11.80 4.16
C ASP A 91 -2.92 11.12 5.23
N THR A 92 -3.15 9.82 5.40
CA THR A 92 -2.45 8.99 6.40
C THR A 92 -1.73 7.78 5.78
N ARG A 93 -1.87 7.55 4.47
CA ARG A 93 -1.11 6.53 3.69
C ARG A 93 -1.53 6.40 2.22
N GLY A 94 -2.59 7.08 1.81
CA GLY A 94 -3.23 6.90 0.52
C GLY A 94 -2.40 7.45 -0.63
N ASN A 95 -1.76 8.60 -0.44
CA ASN A 95 -1.02 9.25 -1.51
C ASN A 95 0.34 8.60 -1.68
N ARG A 96 0.52 8.03 -2.87
CA ARG A 96 1.73 7.31 -3.26
C ARG A 96 2.20 7.84 -4.60
N LEU A 97 3.50 7.74 -4.85
CA LEU A 97 4.11 8.27 -6.06
C LEU A 97 5.10 7.25 -6.61
N LEU A 98 4.97 6.96 -7.90
CA LEU A 98 5.94 6.19 -8.66
C LEU A 98 6.68 7.16 -9.60
N VAL A 99 7.94 7.43 -9.33
CA VAL A 99 8.79 8.35 -10.08
C VAL A 99 9.65 7.56 -11.05
N PHE A 100 9.78 8.05 -12.29
CA PHE A 100 10.57 7.44 -13.35
C PHE A 100 11.82 8.27 -13.62
N THR A 101 12.96 7.59 -13.68
CA THR A 101 14.25 8.16 -14.09
C THR A 101 14.77 7.44 -15.34
N GLU A 102 15.98 7.77 -15.79
CA GLU A 102 16.68 7.05 -16.85
C GLU A 102 17.01 5.61 -16.47
N THR A 103 17.25 5.31 -15.18
CA THR A 103 17.86 4.03 -14.75
C THR A 103 16.98 3.18 -13.83
N ARG A 104 16.05 3.79 -13.09
CA ARG A 104 15.21 3.13 -12.09
C ARG A 104 13.88 3.82 -11.87
N MET A 105 12.94 3.09 -11.28
CA MET A 105 11.76 3.69 -10.64
C MET A 105 12.00 3.91 -9.15
N LEU A 106 11.45 4.99 -8.61
CA LEU A 106 11.34 5.19 -7.18
C LEU A 106 9.86 5.12 -6.79
N PHE A 107 9.53 4.26 -5.83
CA PHE A 107 8.20 4.20 -5.26
C PHE A 107 8.23 4.70 -3.82
N LEU A 108 7.33 5.62 -3.51
CA LEU A 108 7.18 6.14 -2.16
C LEU A 108 5.71 6.20 -1.76
N VAL A 109 5.48 5.89 -0.49
CA VAL A 109 4.30 6.33 0.24
C VAL A 109 4.67 7.67 0.84
N ILE A 110 3.95 8.74 0.48
CA ILE A 110 4.40 10.12 0.77
C ILE A 110 4.62 10.33 2.27
N ILE A 111 3.66 9.93 3.09
CA ILE A 111 3.77 10.05 4.55
C ILE A 111 4.92 9.23 5.15
N ASP A 112 5.18 8.01 4.65
CA ASP A 112 6.29 7.16 5.14
C ASP A 112 7.65 7.78 4.79
N TYR A 113 7.73 8.39 3.60
CA TYR A 113 8.92 9.14 3.15
C TYR A 113 9.15 10.37 4.02
N LEU A 114 8.12 11.18 4.27
CA LEU A 114 8.25 12.37 5.11
C LEU A 114 8.60 12.04 6.58
N GLU A 115 8.17 10.87 7.06
CA GLU A 115 8.43 10.41 8.41
C GLU A 115 9.85 9.86 8.61
N SER A 116 10.34 9.08 7.64
CA SER A 116 11.54 8.25 7.84
C SER A 116 12.50 8.21 6.65
N ASN A 117 12.27 9.04 5.62
CA ASN A 117 12.95 8.99 4.32
C ASN A 117 12.87 7.60 3.67
N THR A 118 11.81 6.85 3.94
CA THR A 118 11.62 5.51 3.38
C THR A 118 11.09 5.60 1.95
N TYR A 119 11.80 4.95 1.02
CA TYR A 119 11.37 4.76 -0.36
C TYR A 119 11.91 3.43 -0.89
N PHE A 120 11.30 2.94 -1.96
CA PHE A 120 11.74 1.75 -2.67
C PHE A 120 12.36 2.15 -4.00
N SER A 121 13.55 1.62 -4.29
CA SER A 121 14.24 1.82 -5.55
C SER A 121 14.20 0.54 -6.38
N TYR A 122 13.74 0.65 -7.63
CA TYR A 122 13.60 -0.47 -8.56
C TYR A 122 14.44 -0.22 -9.81
N PRO A 123 15.71 -0.65 -9.83
CA PRO A 123 16.54 -0.58 -11.03
C PRO A 123 15.92 -1.36 -12.18
N TYR A 124 15.86 -0.77 -13.37
CA TYR A 124 15.16 -1.38 -14.52
C TYR A 124 15.73 -2.75 -14.89
N GLU A 125 17.04 -2.95 -14.75
CA GLU A 125 17.73 -4.21 -15.02
C GLU A 125 17.26 -5.40 -14.14
N THR A 126 16.72 -5.09 -12.95
CA THR A 126 16.22 -6.10 -12.01
C THR A 126 14.80 -6.56 -12.35
N ILE A 127 14.09 -5.80 -13.19
CA ILE A 127 12.71 -6.07 -13.59
C ILE A 127 12.74 -6.86 -14.89
N LYS A 128 12.15 -8.07 -14.85
CA LYS A 128 12.13 -8.94 -16.03
C LYS A 128 10.95 -8.73 -16.96
N ALA A 129 9.80 -8.36 -16.40
CA ALA A 129 8.61 -8.04 -17.15
C ALA A 129 7.63 -7.24 -16.29
N PHE A 130 6.86 -6.37 -16.94
CA PHE A 130 5.66 -5.79 -16.38
C PHE A 130 4.46 -6.67 -16.71
N THR A 131 3.61 -6.87 -15.73
CA THR A 131 2.32 -7.54 -15.92
C THR A 131 1.24 -6.50 -15.87
N ILE A 132 0.48 -6.37 -16.96
CA ILE A 132 -0.71 -5.52 -16.98
C ILE A 132 -1.89 -6.39 -17.37
N LYS A 133 -2.83 -6.55 -16.44
CA LYS A 133 -4.04 -7.34 -16.67
C LYS A 133 -5.26 -6.44 -16.61
N PRO A 134 -5.90 -6.11 -17.74
CA PRO A 134 -7.12 -5.31 -17.72
C PRO A 134 -8.21 -6.04 -16.93
N ARG A 135 -8.93 -5.29 -16.09
CA ARG A 135 -10.05 -5.79 -15.32
C ARG A 135 -11.19 -6.17 -16.28
N LYS A 136 -11.84 -7.30 -16.01
CA LYS A 136 -13.12 -7.63 -16.66
C LYS A 136 -14.24 -6.99 -15.85
N LEU A 137 -15.14 -6.30 -16.53
CA LEU A 137 -16.37 -5.77 -15.93
C LEU A 137 -17.19 -6.91 -15.32
N MET A 138 -17.73 -6.68 -14.13
CA MET A 138 -18.79 -7.55 -13.61
C MET A 138 -20.11 -7.25 -14.31
N LYS A 139 -21.05 -8.20 -14.30
CA LYS A 139 -22.34 -8.10 -15.01
C LYS A 139 -23.20 -6.88 -14.61
N HIS A 140 -22.93 -6.28 -13.44
CA HIS A 140 -23.68 -5.17 -12.88
C HIS A 140 -22.94 -3.82 -12.95
N GLU A 141 -21.75 -3.77 -13.53
CA GLU A 141 -20.93 -2.57 -13.63
C GLU A 141 -21.08 -1.94 -15.02
N SER A 142 -21.19 -0.61 -15.08
CA SER A 142 -21.23 0.09 -16.35
C SER A 142 -19.81 0.19 -16.95
N PRO A 143 -19.68 0.34 -18.28
CA PRO A 143 -18.39 0.63 -18.90
C PRO A 143 -17.71 1.89 -18.35
N GLU A 144 -18.48 2.90 -17.90
CA GLU A 144 -17.92 4.11 -17.30
C GLU A 144 -17.21 3.81 -15.96
N ASP A 145 -17.74 2.88 -15.16
CA ASP A 145 -17.13 2.45 -13.89
C ASP A 145 -15.73 1.83 -14.10
N LYS A 146 -15.54 1.14 -15.24
CA LYS A 146 -14.24 0.55 -15.61
C LYS A 146 -13.17 1.62 -15.87
N GLU A 147 -13.56 2.71 -16.52
CA GLU A 147 -12.64 3.77 -16.92
C GLU A 147 -12.30 4.67 -15.73
N GLN A 148 -13.25 4.87 -14.82
CA GLN A 148 -13.10 5.75 -13.68
C GLN A 148 -12.36 5.09 -12.50
N PHE A 149 -12.67 3.83 -12.16
CA PHE A 149 -12.20 3.27 -10.90
C PHE A 149 -11.06 2.25 -11.05
N HIS A 150 -11.13 1.29 -11.99
CA HIS A 150 -10.16 0.18 -12.03
C HIS A 150 -9.99 -0.36 -13.46
N TRP A 151 -8.98 0.13 -14.19
CA TRP A 151 -8.72 -0.31 -15.57
C TRP A 151 -7.95 -1.63 -15.64
N GLY A 152 -6.89 -1.77 -14.85
CA GLY A 152 -6.05 -2.96 -14.89
C GLY A 152 -5.12 -3.11 -13.70
N TYR A 153 -4.72 -4.36 -13.45
CA TYR A 153 -3.75 -4.71 -12.42
C TYR A 153 -2.35 -4.55 -13.00
N PHE A 154 -1.55 -3.64 -12.43
CA PHE A 154 -0.15 -3.42 -12.77
C PHE A 154 0.75 -4.07 -11.73
N ASP A 155 1.66 -4.91 -12.20
CA ASP A 155 2.43 -5.77 -11.31
C ASP A 155 3.82 -6.08 -11.88
N PHE A 156 4.83 -6.08 -11.03
CA PHE A 156 6.17 -6.53 -11.40
C PHE A 156 6.95 -7.04 -10.19
N GLN A 157 8.04 -7.73 -10.48
CA GLN A 157 9.03 -8.13 -9.49
C GLN A 157 10.37 -7.47 -9.80
N ALA A 158 10.95 -6.80 -8.81
CA ALA A 158 12.28 -6.22 -8.84
C ALA A 158 13.13 -6.91 -7.77
N GLY A 159 14.03 -7.80 -8.19
CA GLY A 159 14.79 -8.65 -7.25
C GLY A 159 13.85 -9.52 -6.40
N THR A 160 13.86 -9.33 -5.08
CA THR A 160 12.97 -10.04 -4.14
C THR A 160 11.65 -9.30 -3.88
N HIS A 161 11.53 -8.04 -4.29
CA HIS A 161 10.36 -7.21 -4.02
C HIS A 161 9.29 -7.39 -5.09
N ILE A 162 8.03 -7.53 -4.66
CA ILE A 162 6.87 -7.59 -5.54
C ILE A 162 6.13 -6.27 -5.39
N PHE A 163 5.91 -5.61 -6.51
CA PHE A 163 5.07 -4.42 -6.59
C PHE A 163 3.77 -4.80 -7.28
N SER A 164 2.65 -4.40 -6.69
CA SER A 164 1.32 -4.65 -7.25
C SER A 164 0.43 -3.45 -6.97
N GLU A 165 -0.22 -2.92 -8.00
CA GLU A 165 -1.15 -1.80 -7.88
C GLU A 165 -2.27 -1.94 -8.91
N VAL A 166 -3.38 -1.23 -8.70
CA VAL A 166 -4.36 -1.06 -9.76
C VAL A 166 -4.04 0.25 -10.48
N LEU A 167 -4.36 0.34 -11.77
CA LEU A 167 -4.27 1.58 -12.52
C LEU A 167 -5.67 1.96 -12.99
N THR A 168 -5.99 3.25 -12.93
CA THR A 168 -7.09 3.81 -13.72
C THR A 168 -6.69 3.81 -15.21
N LYS A 169 -7.63 4.13 -16.10
CA LYS A 169 -7.33 4.21 -17.54
C LYS A 169 -6.29 5.30 -17.83
N LYS A 170 -6.44 6.46 -17.17
CA LYS A 170 -5.50 7.59 -17.29
C LYS A 170 -4.11 7.21 -16.81
N ASP A 171 -4.02 6.53 -15.68
CA ASP A 171 -2.74 6.08 -15.12
C ASP A 171 -2.04 5.07 -16.03
N TYR A 172 -2.81 4.16 -16.65
CA TYR A 172 -2.29 3.21 -17.62
C TYR A 172 -1.76 3.91 -18.88
N GLU A 173 -2.51 4.87 -19.42
CA GLU A 173 -2.08 5.66 -20.60
C GLU A 173 -0.80 6.44 -20.28
N LEU A 174 -0.74 7.07 -19.10
CA LEU A 174 0.45 7.79 -18.64
C LEU A 174 1.65 6.86 -18.46
N PHE A 175 1.47 5.72 -17.79
CA PHE A 175 2.51 4.70 -17.68
C PHE A 175 3.00 4.24 -19.05
N THR A 176 2.09 3.97 -20.00
CA THR A 176 2.43 3.54 -21.35
C THR A 176 3.26 4.60 -22.07
N SER A 177 2.91 5.88 -21.91
CA SER A 177 3.68 6.99 -22.49
C SER A 177 5.11 7.06 -21.95
N TYR A 178 5.32 6.83 -20.65
CA TYR A 178 6.64 6.74 -20.04
C TYR A 178 7.37 5.47 -20.48
N HIS A 179 6.68 4.34 -20.55
CA HIS A 179 7.26 3.06 -21.00
C HIS A 179 7.82 3.17 -22.41
N GLU A 180 7.10 3.83 -23.33
CA GLU A 180 7.53 3.98 -24.71
C GLU A 180 8.64 5.02 -24.92
N SER A 181 8.69 6.05 -24.08
CA SER A 181 9.63 7.18 -24.19
C SER A 181 10.96 6.95 -23.47
N ILE A 182 10.96 6.26 -22.32
CA ILE A 182 12.17 6.03 -21.51
C ILE A 182 12.92 4.79 -22.06
N PRO A 183 14.14 4.94 -22.61
CA PRO A 183 14.81 3.85 -23.33
C PRO A 183 15.07 2.58 -22.50
N ALA A 184 15.39 2.72 -21.21
CA ALA A 184 15.63 1.58 -20.33
C ALA A 184 14.33 0.89 -19.92
N LEU A 185 13.27 1.66 -19.67
CA LEU A 185 11.94 1.16 -19.31
C LEU A 185 11.31 0.40 -20.50
N LYS A 186 11.45 0.92 -21.71
CA LYS A 186 10.97 0.31 -22.97
C LYS A 186 11.49 -1.11 -23.21
N LYS A 187 12.70 -1.41 -22.74
CA LYS A 187 13.33 -2.73 -22.88
C LYS A 187 12.63 -3.80 -22.04
N ILE A 188 11.88 -3.41 -21.02
CA ILE A 188 11.15 -4.33 -20.15
C ILE A 188 9.84 -4.71 -20.85
N PRO A 189 9.61 -6.00 -21.17
CA PRO A 189 8.41 -6.42 -21.87
C PRO A 189 7.17 -6.28 -20.97
N ILE A 190 6.05 -5.87 -21.58
CA ILE A 190 4.71 -5.92 -20.95
C ILE A 190 4.03 -7.23 -21.37
N GLN A 191 3.49 -7.97 -20.40
CA GLN A 191 2.83 -9.25 -20.62
C GLN A 191 1.54 -9.40 -19.81
N ASN A 192 0.71 -10.36 -20.22
CA ASN A 192 -0.60 -10.60 -19.58
C ASN A 192 -0.56 -11.56 -18.38
N LYS A 193 0.56 -12.27 -18.19
CA LYS A 193 0.75 -13.23 -17.09
C LYS A 193 1.73 -12.66 -16.08
N VAL A 194 1.42 -12.82 -14.81
CA VAL A 194 2.31 -12.44 -13.70
C VAL A 194 3.69 -13.08 -13.92
N TYR A 195 4.76 -12.31 -13.84
CA TYR A 195 6.12 -12.85 -13.79
C TYR A 195 6.60 -12.93 -12.35
N ARG A 196 7.07 -14.09 -11.92
CA ARG A 196 7.87 -14.27 -10.71
C ARG A 196 9.14 -15.04 -10.98
N ALA A 197 10.22 -14.66 -10.29
CA ALA A 197 11.50 -15.36 -10.39
C ALA A 197 11.43 -16.77 -9.78
N ALA A 198 10.75 -16.92 -8.64
CA ALA A 198 10.64 -18.21 -7.96
C ALA A 198 9.24 -18.84 -8.13
N LYS A 199 9.20 -20.14 -8.42
CA LYS A 199 7.94 -20.88 -8.63
C LYS A 199 7.00 -20.80 -7.42
N TYR A 200 7.53 -20.87 -6.19
CA TYR A 200 6.72 -20.79 -4.95
C TYR A 200 5.97 -19.46 -4.79
N GLN A 201 6.51 -18.37 -5.33
CA GLN A 201 5.88 -17.03 -5.24
C GLN A 201 4.60 -16.96 -6.08
N TYR A 202 4.49 -17.74 -7.16
CA TYR A 202 3.24 -17.88 -7.90
C TYR A 202 2.14 -18.50 -7.04
N PHE A 203 2.48 -19.49 -6.19
CA PHE A 203 1.51 -20.14 -5.30
C PHE A 203 1.03 -19.20 -4.19
N LEU A 204 1.94 -18.43 -3.58
CA LEU A 204 1.61 -17.45 -2.54
C LEU A 204 0.82 -16.25 -3.09
N SER A 205 1.07 -15.84 -4.34
CA SER A 205 0.34 -14.72 -4.98
C SER A 205 -1.10 -15.05 -5.38
N ASN A 206 -1.50 -16.32 -5.36
CA ASN A 206 -2.88 -16.70 -5.66
C ASN A 206 -3.75 -16.51 -4.42
N TRP A 207 -4.35 -15.33 -4.29
CA TRP A 207 -5.21 -14.96 -3.16
C TRP A 207 -6.28 -16.02 -2.84
N HIS A 208 -6.93 -16.61 -3.84
CA HIS A 208 -7.93 -17.65 -3.62
C HIS A 208 -7.32 -18.93 -3.03
N PHE A 209 -6.10 -19.30 -3.42
CA PHE A 209 -5.39 -20.43 -2.85
C PHE A 209 -4.94 -20.13 -1.41
N SER A 210 -4.33 -18.97 -1.19
CA SER A 210 -3.88 -18.53 0.15
C SER A 210 -5.05 -18.42 1.13
N PHE A 211 -6.19 -17.89 0.71
CA PHE A 211 -7.40 -17.83 1.53
C PHE A 211 -7.95 -19.22 1.85
N ARG A 212 -8.06 -20.12 0.85
CA ARG A 212 -8.49 -21.50 1.08
C ARG A 212 -7.55 -22.26 2.02
N LEU A 213 -6.25 -22.05 1.86
CA LEU A 213 -5.22 -22.66 2.70
C LEU A 213 -5.32 -22.14 4.14
N MET A 214 -5.50 -20.84 4.34
CA MET A 214 -5.72 -20.24 5.66
C MET A 214 -7.00 -20.77 6.32
N THR A 215 -8.10 -20.86 5.57
CA THR A 215 -9.35 -21.46 6.06
C THR A 215 -9.17 -22.94 6.42
N ALA A 216 -8.42 -23.70 5.62
CA ALA A 216 -8.11 -25.10 5.92
C ALA A 216 -7.25 -25.25 7.18
N PHE A 217 -6.22 -24.41 7.36
CA PHE A 217 -5.42 -24.38 8.59
C PHE A 217 -6.27 -23.97 9.79
N ASN A 218 -7.12 -22.95 9.67
CA ASN A 218 -8.02 -22.54 10.75
C ASN A 218 -9.01 -23.66 11.13
N LEU A 219 -9.58 -24.36 10.15
CA LEU A 219 -10.42 -25.54 10.39
C LEU A 219 -9.64 -26.67 11.05
N LEU A 220 -8.40 -26.91 10.65
CA LEU A 220 -7.53 -27.91 11.28
C LEU A 220 -7.21 -27.53 12.73
N PHE A 221 -6.90 -26.26 13.02
CA PHE A 221 -6.67 -25.78 14.39
C PHE A 221 -7.94 -25.85 15.23
N LEU A 222 -9.09 -25.50 14.67
CA LEU A 222 -10.38 -25.66 15.33
C LEU A 222 -10.66 -27.14 15.65
N LEU A 223 -10.41 -28.03 14.70
CA LEU A 223 -10.54 -29.48 14.90
C LEU A 223 -9.60 -29.98 15.99
N LEU A 224 -8.32 -29.59 15.96
CA LEU A 224 -7.34 -29.93 16.98
C LEU A 224 -7.76 -29.40 18.36
N PHE A 225 -8.31 -28.19 18.41
CA PHE A 225 -8.83 -27.58 19.64
C PHE A 225 -10.03 -28.37 20.19
N VAL A 226 -10.99 -28.74 19.33
CA VAL A 226 -12.14 -29.59 19.72
C VAL A 226 -11.68 -30.98 20.17
N LEU A 227 -10.73 -31.59 19.47
CA LEU A 227 -10.15 -32.88 19.86
C LEU A 227 -9.39 -32.78 21.18
N MET A 228 -8.72 -31.66 21.45
CA MET A 228 -8.06 -31.41 22.74
C MET A 228 -9.09 -31.29 23.87
N ILE A 229 -10.19 -30.57 23.66
CA ILE A 229 -11.31 -30.47 24.62
C ILE A 229 -11.94 -31.84 24.85
N LEU A 230 -12.25 -32.58 23.79
CA LEU A 230 -12.82 -33.93 23.91
C LEU A 230 -11.85 -34.90 24.58
N GLY A 231 -10.55 -34.82 24.26
CA GLY A 231 -9.51 -35.61 24.92
C GLY A 231 -9.36 -35.28 26.41
N PHE A 232 -9.56 -34.03 26.79
CA PHE A 232 -9.63 -33.59 28.19
C PHE A 232 -10.83 -34.22 28.92
N PHE A 233 -12.04 -34.15 28.36
CA PHE A 233 -13.25 -34.72 28.99
C PHE A 233 -13.28 -36.26 28.97
N LEU A 234 -12.81 -36.88 27.88
CA LEU A 234 -12.85 -38.34 27.67
C LEU A 234 -11.59 -39.07 28.15
N HIS A 235 -10.58 -38.35 28.65
CA HIS A 235 -9.32 -38.89 29.17
C HIS A 235 -8.54 -39.74 28.14
N ILE A 236 -8.55 -39.32 26.88
CA ILE A 236 -7.88 -40.00 25.77
C ILE A 236 -6.95 -38.98 25.10
N GLY A 237 -5.64 -39.26 25.06
CA GLY A 237 -4.65 -38.42 24.37
C GLY A 237 -3.26 -38.38 25.01
N PRO A 238 -2.27 -37.78 24.35
CA PRO A 238 -0.86 -37.74 24.78
C PRO A 238 -0.60 -36.89 26.04
N LEU A 239 -1.56 -36.04 26.43
CA LEU A 239 -1.52 -35.20 27.63
C LEU A 239 -2.29 -35.82 28.81
N LYS A 240 -2.71 -37.08 28.69
CA LYS A 240 -3.38 -37.85 29.74
C LYS A 240 -2.47 -37.93 30.96
N GLY A 241 -2.82 -37.19 32.02
CA GLY A 241 -2.08 -37.14 33.29
C GLY A 241 -1.41 -35.80 33.60
N PHE A 242 -1.22 -34.90 32.62
CA PHE A 242 -0.65 -33.57 32.87
C PHE A 242 -1.67 -32.61 33.51
N TYR A 243 -2.94 -32.69 33.11
CA TYR A 243 -3.92 -31.66 33.49
C TYR A 243 -4.56 -31.85 34.86
N TYR A 244 -4.70 -33.09 35.36
CA TYR A 244 -5.44 -33.32 36.61
C TYR A 244 -4.62 -33.02 37.86
N LYS A 245 -3.29 -33.21 37.83
CA LYS A 245 -2.45 -32.97 39.00
C LYS A 245 -2.24 -31.47 39.23
N ASP A 246 -1.89 -30.74 38.16
CA ASP A 246 -1.54 -29.32 38.27
C ASP A 246 -2.74 -28.36 38.34
N LEU A 247 -3.88 -28.65 37.68
CA LEU A 247 -5.09 -27.79 37.79
C LEU A 247 -5.84 -27.97 39.12
N LEU A 248 -5.84 -29.19 39.69
CA LEU A 248 -6.37 -29.39 41.04
C LEU A 248 -5.46 -28.75 42.09
N ASP A 249 -4.14 -28.79 41.91
CA ASP A 249 -3.20 -28.08 42.78
C ASP A 249 -3.39 -26.55 42.70
N ILE A 250 -3.60 -25.98 41.51
CA ILE A 250 -3.91 -24.54 41.36
C ILE A 250 -5.29 -24.19 41.97
N GLY A 251 -6.32 -25.01 41.76
CA GLY A 251 -7.63 -24.83 42.38
C GLY A 251 -7.61 -24.95 43.90
N MET A 252 -6.77 -25.83 44.45
CA MET A 252 -6.57 -26.01 45.89
C MET A 252 -5.74 -24.88 46.50
N VAL A 253 -4.76 -24.33 45.77
CA VAL A 253 -4.01 -23.13 46.18
C VAL A 253 -4.91 -21.89 46.21
N ILE A 254 -5.81 -21.73 45.24
CA ILE A 254 -6.78 -20.62 45.23
C ILE A 254 -7.80 -20.78 46.37
N SER A 255 -8.28 -21.99 46.66
CA SER A 255 -9.21 -22.22 47.79
C SER A 255 -8.55 -22.02 49.15
N LEU A 256 -7.28 -22.38 49.31
CA LEU A 256 -6.47 -22.10 50.50
C LEU A 256 -6.19 -20.61 50.69
N PHE A 257 -5.99 -19.85 49.62
CA PHE A 257 -5.82 -18.38 49.67
C PHE A 257 -7.11 -17.65 50.06
N TYR A 258 -8.28 -18.14 49.63
CA TYR A 258 -9.57 -17.58 50.03
C TYR A 258 -9.99 -17.99 51.45
N SER A 259 -9.63 -19.20 51.90
CA SER A 259 -9.90 -19.67 53.27
C SER A 259 -9.12 -18.90 54.35
N LYS A 260 -7.91 -18.43 54.06
CA LYS A 260 -7.09 -17.66 55.02
C LYS A 260 -7.45 -16.18 55.14
N ASN A 261 -8.22 -15.63 54.19
CA ASN A 261 -8.58 -14.20 54.15
C ASN A 261 -10.06 -13.92 54.47
N ILE A 262 -10.83 -14.92 54.93
CA ILE A 262 -12.28 -14.80 55.19
C ILE A 262 -12.67 -15.05 56.66
N LEU A 263 -11.75 -15.35 57.57
CA LEU A 263 -12.05 -15.35 59.01
C LEU A 263 -11.01 -14.52 59.78
N PRO A 264 -11.45 -13.53 60.60
CA PRO A 264 -10.61 -12.60 61.35
C PRO A 264 -9.82 -13.25 62.49
#